data_AF-A0A1G6LVP0-F1
#
_entry.id   AF-A0A1G6LVP0-F1
#
_cell.length_a   1.000
_cell.length_b   1.000
_cell.length_c   1.000
_cell.angle_alpha   90.00
_cell.angle_beta   90.00
_cell.angle_gamma   90.00
#
_symmetry.space_group_name_H-M   'P 1'
#
loop_
_entity.id
_entity.type
_entity.pdbx_description
1 polymer ?
#
loop_
_entity_poly.entity_id
_entity_poly.type
_entity_poly.pdbx_seq_one_letter_code
_entity_poly.pdbx_strand_id
1 'polypeptide(L)'
;MKQYKFELTLTVITILFMSVLAFSYQTETDANDSTRLARSDYTEREFNKSDIEASWMEQKDSLADEVIRDLTDQFIDRLAQPTDEDYRVQEFNTKSELIQSFSDIATEETVAPYIDFYYDELDDGLYIVPTSLPPWVDTEEAYTLDYESDEKVVMTQDVQSKMYGHYRIEITFGYEDGWRIVSIEHPPAEDEEMSLDTV
;
A
#
# COMPACT_ATOMS: atom_id res chain seq x y z
N MET A 1 -43.82 -6.39 27.40
CA MET A 1 -44.28 -5.29 26.52
C MET A 1 -43.14 -4.30 26.25
N LYS A 2 -42.20 -4.61 25.35
CA LYS A 2 -41.12 -3.69 24.92
C LYS A 2 -40.61 -4.00 23.50
N GLN A 3 -41.52 -4.17 22.52
CA GLN A 3 -41.11 -4.33 21.11
C GLN A 3 -41.66 -3.25 20.16
N TYR A 4 -42.45 -2.30 20.67
CA TYR A 4 -43.05 -1.24 19.85
C TYR A 4 -42.12 -0.04 19.57
N LYS A 5 -40.90 0.00 20.11
CA LYS A 5 -39.97 1.12 19.92
C LYS A 5 -39.10 0.99 18.67
N PHE A 6 -38.95 -0.22 18.11
CA PHE A 6 -38.05 -0.49 16.99
C PHE A 6 -38.71 -0.26 15.61
N GLU A 7 -40.02 -0.50 15.51
CA GLU A 7 -40.80 -0.27 14.28
C GLU A 7 -40.99 1.24 13.97
N LEU A 8 -41.01 2.09 14.99
CA LEU A 8 -41.29 3.53 14.81
C LEU A 8 -40.07 4.29 14.26
N THR A 9 -38.85 3.83 14.51
CA THR A 9 -37.63 4.50 14.01
C THR A 9 -37.37 4.22 12.53
N LEU A 10 -37.77 3.04 12.03
CA LEU A 10 -37.52 2.66 10.63
C LEU A 10 -38.38 3.47 9.65
N THR A 11 -39.64 3.74 10.01
CA THR A 11 -40.58 4.50 9.16
C THR A 11 -40.18 5.96 8.99
N VAL A 12 -39.67 6.61 10.04
CA VAL A 12 -39.22 8.01 9.99
C VAL A 12 -38.00 8.17 9.07
N ILE A 13 -37.06 7.23 9.11
CA ILE A 13 -35.86 7.24 8.24
C ILE A 13 -36.26 7.08 6.76
N THR A 14 -37.19 6.19 6.44
CA THR A 14 -37.64 6.00 5.05
C THR A 14 -38.36 7.21 4.45
N ILE A 15 -39.12 7.96 5.27
CA ILE A 15 -39.78 9.20 4.82
C ILE A 15 -38.75 10.30 4.55
N LEU A 16 -37.68 10.37 5.35
CA LEU A 16 -36.58 11.32 5.17
C LEU A 16 -35.75 11.01 3.91
N PHE A 17 -35.60 9.74 3.55
CA PHE A 17 -34.84 9.34 2.35
C PHE A 17 -35.64 9.60 1.06
N MET A 18 -36.97 9.44 1.07
CA MET A 18 -37.81 9.73 -0.10
C MET A 18 -37.95 11.23 -0.40
N SER A 19 -37.88 12.11 0.60
CA SER A 19 -37.96 13.56 0.36
C SER A 19 -36.70 14.14 -0.29
N VAL A 20 -35.52 13.58 0.00
CA VAL A 20 -34.25 13.99 -0.62
C VAL A 20 -34.21 13.66 -2.12
N LEU A 21 -34.80 12.52 -2.53
CA LEU A 21 -34.87 12.13 -3.94
C LEU A 21 -35.76 13.06 -4.77
N ALA A 22 -36.86 13.58 -4.20
CA ALA A 22 -37.76 14.49 -4.92
C ALA A 22 -37.11 15.86 -5.22
N PHE A 23 -36.14 16.30 -4.42
CA PHE A 23 -35.46 17.59 -4.62
C PHE A 23 -34.43 17.56 -5.77
N SER A 24 -33.96 16.37 -6.15
CA SER A 24 -32.98 16.20 -7.24
C SER A 24 -33.55 16.35 -8.66
N TYR A 25 -34.89 16.43 -8.80
CA TYR A 25 -35.57 16.52 -10.10
C TYR A 25 -36.09 17.92 -10.46
N GLN A 26 -35.81 18.96 -9.67
CA GLN A 26 -36.15 20.34 -10.04
C GLN A 26 -34.90 21.16 -10.32
N THR A 27 -34.42 21.09 -11.56
CA THR A 27 -33.83 22.24 -12.22
C THR A 27 -34.09 22.08 -13.70
N GLU A 28 -35.12 22.78 -14.18
CA GLU A 28 -35.19 23.34 -15.53
C GLU A 28 -36.49 24.13 -15.64
N THR A 29 -36.39 25.46 -15.50
CA THR A 29 -37.20 26.43 -16.23
C THR A 29 -36.55 27.78 -16.09
N ASP A 30 -36.02 28.32 -17.18
CA ASP A 30 -36.32 29.71 -17.52
C ASP A 30 -36.38 29.90 -19.03
N ALA A 31 -37.32 30.76 -19.40
CA ALA A 31 -37.95 30.85 -20.70
C ALA A 31 -37.19 31.73 -21.72
N ASN A 32 -37.36 31.34 -22.97
CA ASN A 32 -37.35 32.11 -24.21
C ASN A 32 -37.34 33.66 -24.08
N ASP A 33 -36.30 34.34 -24.58
CA ASP A 33 -36.48 35.60 -25.30
C ASP A 33 -35.33 35.84 -26.30
N SER A 34 -35.69 36.33 -27.48
CA SER A 34 -34.86 36.42 -28.67
C SER A 34 -34.55 37.88 -29.00
N THR A 35 -33.28 38.30 -29.02
CA THR A 35 -32.77 39.33 -29.97
C THR A 35 -31.24 39.52 -29.96
N ARG A 36 -30.65 39.21 -31.13
CA ARG A 36 -29.60 39.94 -31.88
C ARG A 36 -28.35 40.52 -31.18
N LEU A 37 -27.21 40.00 -31.64
CA LEU A 37 -25.99 40.71 -32.08
C LEU A 37 -25.19 41.50 -31.03
N ALA A 38 -24.19 40.82 -30.44
CA ALA A 38 -22.90 41.44 -30.16
C ALA A 38 -21.79 40.39 -30.34
N ARG A 39 -20.93 40.66 -31.30
CA ARG A 39 -19.70 39.93 -31.61
C ARG A 39 -18.72 40.11 -30.45
N SER A 40 -18.38 39.02 -29.77
CA SER A 40 -17.28 38.96 -28.81
C SER A 40 -16.38 37.80 -29.23
N ASP A 41 -15.12 38.11 -29.54
CA ASP A 41 -14.05 37.14 -29.76
C ASP A 41 -13.90 36.27 -28.50
N TYR A 42 -14.41 35.05 -28.57
CA TYR A 42 -14.04 34.00 -27.64
C TYR A 42 -13.06 33.08 -28.37
N THR A 43 -11.79 33.24 -28.03
CA THR A 43 -10.76 32.25 -28.30
C THR A 43 -11.18 30.95 -27.60
N GLU A 44 -11.67 30.01 -28.38
CA GLU A 44 -11.90 28.64 -27.97
C GLU A 44 -10.54 28.01 -27.66
N ARG A 45 -10.09 28.12 -26.40
CA ARG A 45 -9.06 27.21 -25.88
C ARG A 45 -9.73 25.85 -25.82
N GLU A 46 -9.40 24.97 -26.77
CA GLU A 46 -9.59 23.54 -26.60
C GLU A 46 -8.96 23.17 -25.25
N PHE A 47 -9.82 22.89 -24.28
CA PHE A 47 -9.42 22.42 -22.97
C PHE A 47 -8.97 20.98 -23.18
N ASN A 48 -7.67 20.83 -23.45
CA ASN A 48 -7.07 19.57 -23.82
C ASN A 48 -7.25 18.60 -22.66
N LYS A 49 -7.98 17.51 -22.90
CA LYS A 49 -8.25 16.46 -21.89
C LYS A 49 -6.94 15.86 -21.33
N SER A 50 -5.83 15.99 -22.08
CA SER A 50 -4.48 15.64 -21.65
C SER A 50 -3.96 16.47 -20.48
N ASP A 51 -4.34 17.74 -20.38
CA ASP A 51 -3.85 18.64 -19.32
C ASP A 51 -4.60 18.39 -18.02
N ILE A 52 -5.86 17.94 -18.13
CA ILE A 52 -6.64 17.42 -17.00
C ILE A 52 -6.04 16.09 -16.52
N GLU A 53 -5.76 15.14 -17.41
CA GLU A 53 -5.14 13.85 -17.05
C GLU A 53 -3.75 14.01 -16.43
N ALA A 54 -2.93 14.95 -16.92
CA ALA A 54 -1.66 15.31 -16.30
C ALA A 54 -1.83 15.92 -14.89
N SER A 55 -2.87 16.74 -14.69
CA SER A 55 -3.17 17.38 -13.40
C SER A 55 -3.78 16.42 -12.36
N TRP A 56 -4.45 15.33 -12.76
CA TRP A 56 -4.92 14.29 -11.83
C TRP A 56 -3.83 13.27 -11.47
N MET A 57 -2.73 13.20 -12.23
CA MET A 57 -1.55 12.40 -11.90
C MET A 57 -0.63 13.10 -10.90
N GLU A 58 -0.66 14.43 -10.83
CA GLU A 58 0.24 15.23 -9.96
C GLU A 58 -0.30 15.42 -8.52
N GLN A 59 -1.50 14.90 -8.22
CA GLN A 59 -2.14 15.09 -6.90
C GLN A 59 -3.05 13.93 -6.50
N LYS A 60 -2.63 12.70 -6.80
CA LYS A 60 -3.05 11.51 -6.06
C LYS A 60 -2.09 11.39 -4.88
N ASP A 61 -2.54 10.94 -3.72
CA ASP A 61 -1.68 10.52 -2.59
C ASP A 61 -0.84 9.31 -3.05
N SER A 62 0.07 9.52 -4.00
CA SER A 62 1.05 8.55 -4.42
C SER A 62 1.85 8.22 -3.18
N LEU A 63 1.97 6.93 -2.86
CA LEU A 63 2.85 6.41 -1.82
C LEU A 63 4.17 7.21 -1.87
N ALA A 64 4.38 8.05 -0.86
CA ALA A 64 5.52 8.95 -0.84
C ALA A 64 6.79 8.14 -0.60
N ASP A 65 7.90 8.57 -1.19
CA ASP A 65 9.23 7.98 -0.99
C ASP A 65 9.57 7.78 0.50
N GLU A 66 9.20 8.75 1.34
CA GLU A 66 9.37 8.68 2.79
C GLU A 66 8.60 7.51 3.42
N VAL A 67 7.38 7.21 2.95
CA VAL A 67 6.57 6.10 3.46
C VAL A 67 7.14 4.74 3.02
N ILE A 68 7.64 4.64 1.79
CA ILE A 68 8.33 3.42 1.31
C ILE A 68 9.53 3.14 2.21
N ARG A 69 10.40 4.13 2.37
CA ARG A 69 11.60 4.03 3.20
C ARG A 69 11.27 3.65 4.64
N ASP A 70 10.30 4.34 5.23
CA ASP A 70 9.86 4.07 6.61
C ASP A 70 9.33 2.64 6.76
N LEU A 71 8.50 2.15 5.84
CA LEU A 71 7.99 0.77 5.89
C LEU A 71 9.10 -0.27 5.70
N THR A 72 10.03 -0.05 4.76
CA THR A 72 11.12 -0.98 4.49
C THR A 72 12.16 -1.02 5.59
N ASP A 73 12.48 0.13 6.20
CA ASP A 73 13.43 0.22 7.31
C ASP A 73 12.83 -0.42 8.57
N GLN A 74 11.56 -0.07 8.90
CA GLN A 74 10.84 -0.69 10.02
C GLN A 74 10.72 -2.21 9.88
N PHE A 75 10.58 -2.72 8.66
CA PHE A 75 10.50 -4.16 8.43
C PHE A 75 11.79 -4.87 8.90
N ILE A 76 12.97 -4.39 8.47
CA ILE A 76 14.24 -5.00 8.87
C ILE A 76 14.57 -4.72 10.34
N ASP A 77 14.31 -3.52 10.83
CA ASP A 77 14.55 -3.17 12.23
C ASP A 77 13.71 -4.05 13.16
N ARG A 78 12.45 -4.32 12.80
CA ARG A 78 11.58 -5.22 13.58
C ARG A 78 11.92 -6.69 13.33
N LEU A 79 12.46 -7.06 12.17
CA LEU A 79 13.00 -8.40 11.97
C LEU A 79 14.27 -8.65 12.78
N ALA A 80 15.08 -7.61 13.02
CA ALA A 80 16.30 -7.66 13.80
C ALA A 80 16.01 -7.45 15.30
N GLN A 81 15.71 -8.53 16.01
CA GLN A 81 15.38 -8.43 17.43
C GLN A 81 16.63 -8.37 18.32
N PRO A 82 16.60 -7.59 19.42
CA PRO A 82 17.65 -7.64 20.42
C PRO A 82 17.61 -8.98 21.17
N THR A 83 18.79 -9.58 21.38
CA THR A 83 18.93 -10.86 22.10
C THR A 83 19.86 -10.77 23.29
N ASP A 84 19.81 -11.78 24.16
CA ASP A 84 20.85 -12.02 25.16
C ASP A 84 22.05 -12.82 24.57
N GLU A 85 22.93 -13.29 25.45
CA GLU A 85 24.12 -14.08 25.09
C GLU A 85 23.78 -15.46 24.49
N ASP A 86 22.58 -15.97 24.73
CA ASP A 86 22.09 -17.27 24.26
C ASP A 86 21.17 -17.13 23.03
N TYR A 87 21.16 -15.95 22.39
CA TYR A 87 20.29 -15.60 21.25
C TYR A 87 18.79 -15.58 21.57
N ARG A 88 18.41 -15.56 22.84
CA ARG A 88 17.01 -15.44 23.24
C ARG A 88 16.53 -14.01 23.00
N VAL A 89 15.39 -13.87 22.33
CA VAL A 89 14.72 -12.60 22.08
C VAL A 89 14.24 -11.98 23.39
N GLN A 90 14.50 -10.69 23.56
CA GLN A 90 14.17 -9.98 24.81
C GLN A 90 12.70 -9.52 24.87
N GLU A 91 12.12 -9.11 23.74
CA GLU A 91 10.81 -8.45 23.69
C GLU A 91 9.63 -9.39 23.43
N PHE A 92 9.87 -10.56 22.85
CA PHE A 92 8.86 -11.52 22.43
C PHE A 92 9.20 -12.94 22.89
N ASN A 93 8.18 -13.73 23.22
CA ASN A 93 8.37 -15.12 23.64
C ASN A 93 7.90 -16.14 22.60
N THR A 94 7.13 -15.71 21.60
CA THR A 94 6.60 -16.59 20.55
C THR A 94 6.70 -15.94 19.16
N LYS A 95 6.75 -16.77 18.12
CA LYS A 95 6.67 -16.33 16.72
C LYS A 95 5.38 -15.56 16.46
N SER A 96 4.27 -16.00 17.04
CA SER A 96 2.97 -15.35 16.85
C SER A 96 2.95 -13.92 17.40
N GLU A 97 3.55 -13.68 18.57
CA GLU A 97 3.69 -12.33 19.12
C GLU A 97 4.57 -11.44 18.23
N LEU A 98 5.70 -11.98 17.76
CA LEU A 98 6.60 -11.25 16.87
C LEU A 98 5.92 -10.93 15.53
N ILE A 99 5.25 -11.90 14.89
CA ILE A 99 4.47 -11.69 13.65
C ILE A 99 3.41 -10.61 13.86
N GLN A 100 2.65 -10.68 14.96
CA GLN A 100 1.61 -9.70 15.26
C GLN A 100 2.17 -8.29 15.42
N SER A 101 3.42 -8.16 15.87
CA SER A 101 4.08 -6.86 16.01
C SER A 101 4.23 -6.13 14.67
N PHE A 102 4.23 -6.83 13.53
CA PHE A 102 4.32 -6.22 12.19
C PHE A 102 2.99 -5.72 11.61
N SER A 103 1.85 -5.91 12.30
CA SER A 103 0.52 -5.70 11.73
C SER A 103 0.21 -4.27 11.24
N ASP A 104 1.00 -3.29 11.68
CA ASP A 104 0.95 -1.90 11.23
C ASP A 104 1.75 -1.63 9.96
N ILE A 105 2.75 -2.47 9.64
CA ILE A 105 3.69 -2.27 8.51
C ILE A 105 3.62 -3.34 7.42
N ALA A 106 3.18 -4.56 7.75
CA ALA A 106 3.17 -5.67 6.80
C ALA A 106 2.07 -6.69 7.12
N THR A 107 1.66 -7.48 6.12
CA THR A 107 0.71 -8.57 6.31
C THR A 107 1.39 -9.77 6.98
N GLU A 108 0.63 -10.50 7.80
CA GLU A 108 1.10 -11.74 8.44
C GLU A 108 1.64 -12.74 7.41
N GLU A 109 0.96 -12.90 6.27
CA GLU A 109 1.39 -13.80 5.20
C GLU A 109 2.78 -13.43 4.64
N THR A 110 3.08 -12.14 4.55
CA THR A 110 4.40 -11.66 4.10
C THR A 110 5.48 -11.89 5.14
N VAL A 111 5.15 -11.71 6.42
CA VAL A 111 6.12 -11.73 7.53
C VAL A 111 6.43 -13.16 7.99
N ALA A 112 5.44 -14.04 7.99
CA ALA A 112 5.56 -15.39 8.55
C ALA A 112 6.74 -16.20 7.99
N PRO A 113 7.02 -16.22 6.66
CA PRO A 113 8.19 -16.95 6.13
C PRO A 113 9.54 -16.46 6.68
N TYR A 114 9.67 -15.16 6.95
CA TYR A 114 10.89 -14.60 7.56
C TYR A 114 11.00 -15.02 9.00
N ILE A 115 9.93 -14.88 9.79
CA ILE A 115 9.94 -15.29 11.20
C ILE A 115 10.18 -16.79 11.32
N ASP A 116 9.65 -17.58 10.40
CA ASP A 116 9.86 -19.02 10.40
C ASP A 116 11.30 -19.44 10.08
N PHE A 117 11.99 -18.68 9.22
CA PHE A 117 13.36 -18.95 8.84
C PHE A 117 14.38 -18.43 9.87
N TYR A 118 14.15 -17.24 10.43
CA TYR A 118 15.11 -16.56 11.30
C TYR A 118 14.94 -16.86 12.78
N TYR A 119 13.86 -17.51 13.19
CA TYR A 119 13.58 -17.76 14.60
C TYR A 119 13.19 -19.22 14.88
N ASP A 120 13.65 -19.71 16.03
CA ASP A 120 13.22 -20.95 16.64
C ASP A 120 12.38 -20.64 17.88
N GLU A 121 11.18 -21.20 17.96
CA GLU A 121 10.33 -21.14 19.16
C GLU A 121 10.51 -22.41 19.98
N LEU A 122 10.93 -22.23 21.23
CA LEU A 122 11.09 -23.29 22.23
C LEU A 122 10.10 -23.08 23.37
N ASP A 123 9.91 -24.09 24.21
CA ASP A 123 8.97 -24.04 25.34
C ASP A 123 9.22 -22.86 26.30
N ASP A 124 10.46 -22.38 26.37
CA ASP A 124 10.90 -21.33 27.29
C ASP A 124 11.16 -19.97 26.63
N GLY A 125 10.99 -19.82 25.30
CA GLY A 125 11.10 -18.53 24.62
C GLY A 125 11.35 -18.61 23.12
N LEU A 126 11.51 -17.44 22.52
CA LEU A 126 11.85 -17.26 21.11
C LEU A 126 13.35 -16.99 20.97
N TYR A 127 13.99 -17.63 20.00
CA TYR A 127 15.43 -17.56 19.78
C TYR A 127 15.74 -17.17 18.34
N ILE A 128 16.73 -16.32 18.13
CA ILE A 128 17.25 -16.02 16.79
C ILE A 128 18.16 -17.16 16.33
N VAL A 129 17.93 -17.64 15.11
CA VAL A 129 18.88 -18.50 14.39
C VAL A 129 20.08 -17.65 13.97
N PRO A 130 21.33 -17.97 14.38
CA PRO A 130 22.51 -17.14 14.08
C PRO A 130 22.90 -17.18 12.60
N THR A 131 22.19 -16.41 11.78
CA THR A 131 22.42 -16.26 10.34
C THR A 131 22.45 -14.77 9.98
N SER A 132 22.83 -14.45 8.75
CA SER A 132 22.76 -13.09 8.22
C SER A 132 21.32 -12.69 7.89
N LEU A 133 21.00 -11.40 8.00
CA LEU A 133 19.72 -10.82 7.57
C LEU A 133 19.44 -11.09 6.09
N PRO A 134 18.18 -11.08 5.64
CA PRO A 134 17.86 -11.33 4.23
C PRO A 134 18.53 -10.29 3.31
N PRO A 135 18.82 -10.64 2.04
CA PRO A 135 19.07 -9.62 1.02
C PRO A 135 17.90 -8.64 1.02
N TRP A 136 18.19 -7.34 1.09
CA TRP A 136 17.17 -6.31 1.27
C TRP A 136 17.36 -5.13 0.34
N VAL A 137 16.42 -4.20 0.36
CA VAL A 137 16.54 -2.93 -0.35
C VAL A 137 17.64 -2.07 0.25
N ASP A 138 18.23 -1.24 -0.59
CA ASP A 138 19.08 -0.12 -0.18
C ASP A 138 18.28 1.17 -0.39
N THR A 139 17.75 1.72 0.71
CA THR A 139 16.88 2.91 0.69
C THR A 139 17.63 4.19 0.31
N GLU A 140 18.97 4.17 0.29
CA GLU A 140 19.80 5.28 -0.20
C GLU A 140 19.96 5.27 -1.73
N GLU A 141 19.73 4.11 -2.36
CA GLU A 141 19.83 3.92 -3.80
C GLU A 141 18.48 4.10 -4.51
N ALA A 142 18.53 4.35 -5.82
CA ALA A 142 17.32 4.51 -6.62
C ALA A 142 16.57 3.19 -6.77
N TYR A 143 15.24 3.29 -6.91
CA TYR A 143 14.33 2.19 -7.20
C TYR A 143 13.26 2.67 -8.19
N THR A 144 12.54 1.74 -8.82
CA THR A 144 11.42 2.04 -9.71
C THR A 144 10.09 1.74 -9.04
N LEU A 145 9.08 2.56 -9.31
CA LEU A 145 7.71 2.35 -8.85
C LEU A 145 6.77 2.11 -10.02
N ASP A 146 6.00 1.03 -9.94
CA ASP A 146 4.86 0.76 -10.81
C ASP A 146 3.55 0.91 -10.02
N TYR A 147 2.69 1.82 -10.47
CA TYR A 147 1.41 2.12 -9.82
C TYR A 147 0.32 1.30 -10.51
N GLU A 148 0.10 0.07 -10.03
CA GLU A 148 -0.96 -0.79 -10.55
C GLU A 148 -2.36 -0.22 -10.27
N SER A 149 -2.52 0.46 -9.14
CA SER A 149 -3.74 1.18 -8.77
C SER A 149 -3.47 2.24 -7.70
N ASP A 150 -4.52 2.91 -7.24
CA ASP A 150 -4.45 3.90 -6.16
C ASP A 150 -4.12 3.27 -4.81
N GLU A 151 -4.39 1.97 -4.69
CA GLU A 151 -4.28 1.20 -3.46
C GLU A 151 -3.19 0.12 -3.58
N LYS A 152 -2.44 0.08 -4.69
CA LYS A 152 -1.41 -0.92 -4.93
C LYS A 152 -0.25 -0.35 -5.73
N VAL A 153 0.93 -0.42 -5.14
CA VAL A 153 2.19 0.04 -5.74
C VAL A 153 3.23 -1.08 -5.64
N VAL A 154 3.94 -1.33 -6.72
CA VAL A 154 5.05 -2.28 -6.76
C VAL A 154 6.35 -1.48 -6.87
N MET A 155 7.27 -1.72 -5.94
CA MET A 155 8.61 -1.19 -5.98
C MET A 155 9.58 -2.28 -6.42
N THR A 156 10.40 -1.98 -7.41
CA THR A 156 11.46 -2.88 -7.89
C THR A 156 12.81 -2.22 -7.70
N GLN A 157 13.78 -2.97 -7.17
CA GLN A 157 15.17 -2.52 -7.05
C GLN A 157 16.14 -3.65 -7.43
N ASP A 158 17.10 -3.31 -8.30
CA ASP A 158 18.28 -4.13 -8.56
C ASP A 158 19.41 -3.68 -7.62
N VAL A 159 19.90 -4.60 -6.80
CA VAL A 159 20.90 -4.31 -5.77
C VAL A 159 22.17 -5.10 -6.04
N GLN A 160 23.31 -4.40 -6.00
CA GLN A 160 24.63 -5.02 -6.03
C GLN A 160 25.27 -4.97 -4.65
N SER A 161 25.24 -6.10 -3.94
CA SER A 161 25.87 -6.26 -2.64
C SER A 161 27.17 -7.06 -2.74
N LYS A 162 28.13 -6.75 -1.86
CA LYS A 162 29.33 -7.59 -1.68
C LYS A 162 29.00 -8.96 -1.08
N MET A 163 27.95 -9.02 -0.27
CA MET A 163 27.57 -10.22 0.48
C MET A 163 26.70 -11.16 -0.35
N TYR A 164 25.74 -10.58 -1.09
CA TYR A 164 24.72 -11.34 -1.82
C TYR A 164 24.91 -11.34 -3.34
N GLY A 165 25.87 -10.60 -3.87
CA GLY A 165 26.03 -10.43 -5.31
C GLY A 165 24.97 -9.49 -5.88
N HIS A 166 24.65 -9.69 -7.16
CA HIS A 166 23.58 -8.97 -7.84
C HIS A 166 22.26 -9.70 -7.57
N TYR A 167 21.23 -8.97 -7.14
CA TYR A 167 19.89 -9.53 -6.95
C TYR A 167 18.84 -8.46 -7.23
N ARG A 168 17.64 -8.92 -7.58
CA ARG A 168 16.44 -8.09 -7.68
C ARG A 168 15.54 -8.33 -6.48
N ILE A 169 14.89 -7.28 -6.00
CA ILE A 169 13.82 -7.36 -5.01
C ILE A 169 12.61 -6.58 -5.50
N GLU A 170 11.43 -7.18 -5.32
CA GLU A 170 10.14 -6.56 -5.60
C GLU A 170 9.31 -6.53 -4.32
N ILE A 171 8.87 -5.33 -3.93
CA ILE A 171 8.02 -5.13 -2.75
C ILE A 171 6.70 -4.54 -3.21
N THR A 172 5.62 -5.27 -2.92
CA THR A 172 4.26 -4.77 -3.17
C THR A 172 3.73 -4.09 -1.91
N PHE A 173 3.28 -2.86 -2.07
CA PHE A 173 2.57 -2.09 -1.05
C PHE A 173 1.08 -2.07 -1.36
N GLY A 174 0.26 -2.32 -0.34
CA GLY A 174 -1.19 -2.26 -0.41
C GLY A 174 -1.76 -1.23 0.55
N TYR A 175 -2.81 -0.52 0.13
CA TYR A 175 -3.54 0.44 0.95
C TYR A 175 -4.91 -0.11 1.34
N GLU A 176 -5.14 -0.34 2.64
CA GLU A 176 -6.46 -0.70 3.19
C GLU A 176 -6.86 0.31 4.27
N ASP A 177 -6.20 0.22 5.44
CA ASP A 177 -6.33 1.16 6.56
C ASP A 177 -5.02 1.94 6.78
N GLY A 178 -4.25 2.09 5.70
CA GLY A 178 -2.86 2.54 5.71
C GLY A 178 -2.01 1.70 4.75
N TRP A 179 -0.88 2.25 4.31
CA TRP A 179 0.08 1.52 3.47
C TRP A 179 0.79 0.45 4.28
N ARG A 180 0.83 -0.78 3.75
CA ARG A 180 1.53 -1.92 4.32
C ARG A 180 2.22 -2.71 3.23
N ILE A 181 3.27 -3.43 3.59
CA ILE A 181 3.90 -4.42 2.72
C ILE A 181 3.00 -5.66 2.64
N VAL A 182 2.57 -6.00 1.44
CA VAL A 182 1.65 -7.13 1.20
C VAL A 182 2.31 -8.30 0.46
N SER A 183 3.46 -8.08 -0.17
CA SER A 183 4.31 -9.13 -0.76
C SER A 183 5.75 -8.66 -0.86
N ILE A 184 6.68 -9.60 -0.73
CA ILE A 184 8.11 -9.41 -1.00
C ILE A 184 8.60 -10.59 -1.83
N GLU A 185 9.17 -10.30 -2.99
CA GLU A 185 9.64 -11.31 -3.94
C GLU A 185 11.09 -11.04 -4.34
N HIS A 186 11.82 -12.11 -4.64
CA HIS A 186 13.19 -12.06 -5.14
C HIS A 186 13.24 -12.74 -6.51
N PRO A 187 12.77 -12.07 -7.57
CA PRO A 187 12.83 -12.61 -8.92
C PRO A 187 14.30 -12.73 -9.39
N PRO A 188 14.57 -13.55 -10.42
CA PRO A 188 15.89 -13.56 -11.06
C PRO A 188 16.31 -12.16 -11.49
N ALA A 189 17.60 -11.86 -11.35
CA ALA A 189 18.14 -10.62 -11.90
C ALA A 189 18.22 -10.69 -13.44
N GLU A 190 18.09 -9.55 -14.13
CA GLU A 190 18.02 -9.47 -15.61
C GLU A 190 19.19 -10.16 -16.34
N ASP A 191 20.37 -10.19 -15.72
CA ASP A 191 21.56 -10.85 -16.26
C ASP A 191 21.52 -12.38 -16.13
N GLU A 192 20.68 -12.92 -15.24
CA GLU A 192 20.46 -14.36 -15.08
C GLU A 192 19.46 -14.92 -16.10
N GLU A 193 18.46 -14.13 -16.53
CA GLU A 193 17.47 -14.56 -17.53
C GLU A 193 18.10 -14.88 -18.89
N MET A 194 19.15 -14.12 -19.28
CA MET A 194 19.87 -14.38 -20.54
C MET A 194 20.67 -15.70 -20.54
N SER A 195 20.89 -16.32 -19.38
CA SER A 195 21.67 -17.56 -19.26
C SER A 195 20.84 -18.83 -19.48
N LEU A 196 19.52 -18.76 -19.27
CA LEU A 196 18.63 -19.93 -19.33
C LEU A 196 18.26 -20.34 -20.77
N ASP A 197 18.47 -19.46 -21.76
CA ASP A 197 18.20 -19.72 -23.18
C ASP A 197 19.36 -20.43 -23.92
N THR A 198 20.42 -20.84 -23.22
CA THR A 198 21.62 -21.47 -23.85
C THR A 198 21.96 -22.88 -23.37
N VAL A 199 20.96 -23.75 -23.16
CA VAL A 199 21.17 -25.20 -22.94
C VAL A 199 20.28 -26.07 -23.82
#